data_AF-A0A395J1K8-F1
#
_entry.id   AF-A0A395J1K8-F1
#
_cell.length_a   1.000
_cell.length_b   1.000
_cell.length_c   1.000
_cell.angle_alpha   90.00
_cell.angle_beta   90.00
_cell.angle_gamma   90.00
#
_symmetry.space_group_name_H-M   'P 1'
#
loop_
_entity.id
_entity.type
_entity.pdbx_description
1 polymer ?
#
loop_
_entity_poly.entity_id
_entity_poly.type
_entity_poly.pdbx_seq_one_letter_code
_entity_poly.pdbx_strand_id
1 'polypeptide(L)'
;MLSRGLPKPLMQLHKRIAQMSSHLSRGHASSCSSYLGTSLADLPKSWTFTSSLPPDPAFPTPAASHKTDRDDIGPRQVTGHYLLGFDPKKRKILSFSRNVRYELQLKGAGITPYSRFADGKAVLRSSIREFIVSEALNGLKIPTTRALSLTLLPHSKVRRETLEPGAIVARFAESWLRIGTFDILRARGERDLLRQLCTYIAENVFQGWESLPARNTADDGRVDKIERGVSKDTIEGPDGLEENRFTRLYREIVRRNAKTVAAWQAYAFTNGVLNTDNTSIFGLSIDFGPFAFLDNFDPNYTPNHDDHMLRYSYRNQPTVIWWNLVRLGESLGELIAPRRRRQHSIHRRRSP
;
A
#
# COMPACT_ATOMS: atom_id res chain seq x y z
N MET A 1 28.71 4.51 47.31
CA MET A 1 28.88 5.33 46.09
C MET A 1 29.39 4.45 44.95
N LEU A 2 29.00 4.79 43.73
CA LEU A 2 29.14 4.07 42.45
C LEU A 2 30.50 3.39 42.18
N SER A 3 30.48 2.09 41.84
CA SER A 3 31.55 1.42 41.06
C SER A 3 31.13 0.07 40.45
N ARG A 4 30.32 0.06 39.38
CA ARG A 4 30.28 -1.04 38.39
C ARG A 4 30.15 -0.47 36.97
N GLY A 5 30.86 -1.10 36.03
CA GLY A 5 31.26 -0.46 34.78
C GLY A 5 30.19 -0.36 33.68
N LEU A 6 30.27 0.73 32.91
CA LEU A 6 29.57 0.91 31.64
C LEU A 6 30.36 0.24 30.50
N PRO A 7 29.74 -0.58 29.63
CA PRO A 7 30.38 -1.03 28.39
C PRO A 7 30.53 0.14 27.41
N LYS A 8 31.73 0.27 26.81
CA LYS A 8 31.99 1.24 25.74
C LYS A 8 31.14 0.92 24.50
N PRO A 9 30.57 1.92 23.78
CA PRO A 9 29.88 1.67 22.52
C PRO A 9 30.88 1.23 21.44
N LEU A 10 30.64 0.06 20.85
CA LEU A 10 31.47 -0.51 19.79
C LEU A 10 31.25 0.25 18.46
N MET A 11 32.29 0.96 18.00
CA MET A 11 32.36 1.50 16.65
C MET A 11 32.30 0.38 15.60
N GLN A 12 31.14 0.15 14.99
CA GLN A 12 31.01 -0.74 13.82
C GLN A 12 30.09 -0.20 12.70
N LEU A 13 29.85 1.12 12.66
CA LEU A 13 28.98 1.78 11.67
C LEU A 13 29.71 2.34 10.44
N HIS A 14 30.83 1.74 10.01
CA HIS A 14 31.64 2.24 8.88
C HIS A 14 32.01 1.19 7.80
N LYS A 15 31.33 0.03 7.75
CA LYS A 15 31.64 -1.06 6.78
C LYS A 15 30.46 -1.65 6.01
N ARG A 16 29.39 -0.88 5.75
CA ARG A 16 28.28 -1.33 4.85
C ARG A 16 28.08 -0.54 3.56
N ILE A 17 28.75 0.61 3.39
CA ILE A 17 28.70 1.37 2.13
C ILE A 17 29.64 0.78 1.06
N ALA A 18 30.76 0.14 1.46
CA ALA A 18 31.78 -0.39 0.56
C ALA A 18 31.40 -1.71 -0.18
N GLN A 19 30.32 -2.41 0.21
CA GLN A 19 29.94 -3.70 -0.39
C GLN A 19 28.94 -3.61 -1.56
N MET A 20 28.44 -2.42 -1.91
CA MET A 20 27.61 -2.24 -3.12
C MET A 20 28.40 -1.77 -4.35
N SER A 21 29.71 -1.52 -4.22
CA SER A 21 30.55 -1.01 -5.31
C SER A 21 31.36 -2.08 -6.06
N SER A 22 31.34 -3.34 -5.62
CA SER A 22 32.20 -4.42 -6.15
C SER A 22 31.60 -5.25 -7.29
N HIS A 23 30.51 -4.81 -7.92
CA HIS A 23 29.95 -5.44 -9.14
C HIS A 23 30.12 -4.60 -10.41
N LEU A 24 30.97 -3.57 -10.37
CA LEU A 24 31.38 -2.75 -11.52
C LEU A 24 32.91 -2.85 -11.76
N SER A 25 33.47 -4.06 -11.76
CA SER A 25 34.81 -4.35 -12.34
C SER A 25 35.00 -5.86 -12.56
N ARG A 26 35.92 -6.21 -13.48
CA ARG A 26 36.08 -7.57 -14.02
C ARG A 26 36.61 -8.59 -13.01
N GLY A 27 35.97 -9.77 -13.04
CA GLY A 27 36.40 -11.11 -12.62
C GLY A 27 37.67 -11.31 -11.79
N HIS A 28 37.48 -11.71 -10.54
CA HIS A 28 38.06 -12.95 -9.99
C HIS A 28 37.15 -13.53 -8.90
N ALA A 29 37.08 -14.85 -8.79
CA ALA A 29 36.22 -15.53 -7.82
C ALA A 29 36.91 -15.65 -6.45
N SER A 30 36.20 -15.36 -5.37
CA SER A 30 36.51 -15.87 -4.03
C SER A 30 35.21 -16.17 -3.28
N SER A 31 35.24 -17.20 -2.44
CA SER A 31 34.04 -17.85 -1.90
C SER A 31 33.29 -16.97 -0.88
N CYS A 32 31.99 -16.81 -1.11
CA CYS A 32 31.05 -16.35 -0.09
C CYS A 32 29.75 -17.15 -0.21
N SER A 33 29.10 -17.40 0.93
CA SER A 33 27.95 -18.30 1.07
C SER A 33 26.91 -18.15 -0.05
N SER A 34 26.59 -19.28 -0.70
CA SER A 34 25.60 -19.36 -1.77
C SER A 34 24.18 -19.18 -1.24
N TYR A 35 23.75 -17.93 -1.10
CA TYR A 35 22.32 -17.64 -1.13
C TYR A 35 21.80 -18.08 -2.51
N LEU A 36 20.94 -19.10 -2.55
CA LEU A 36 20.20 -19.44 -3.76
C LEU A 36 19.25 -18.29 -4.08
N GLY A 37 19.71 -17.35 -4.90
CA GLY A 37 18.89 -16.29 -5.44
C GLY A 37 17.92 -16.87 -6.47
N THR A 38 16.63 -16.77 -6.18
CA THR A 38 15.54 -17.02 -7.15
C THR A 38 15.49 -15.86 -8.14
N SER A 39 15.52 -16.12 -9.46
CA SER A 39 15.38 -15.04 -10.44
C SER A 39 13.94 -14.52 -10.47
N LEU A 40 13.73 -13.32 -11.03
CA LEU A 40 12.38 -12.77 -11.22
C LEU A 40 11.47 -13.68 -12.08
N ALA A 41 12.05 -14.54 -12.92
CA ALA A 41 11.31 -15.52 -13.72
C ALA A 41 10.91 -16.77 -12.91
N ASP A 42 11.67 -17.10 -11.86
CA ASP A 42 11.45 -18.27 -11.01
C ASP A 42 10.45 -18.00 -9.86
N LEU A 43 10.00 -16.75 -9.70
CA LEU A 43 8.96 -16.37 -8.75
C LEU A 43 7.56 -16.80 -9.27
N PRO A 44 6.79 -17.61 -8.52
CA PRO A 44 5.43 -18.03 -8.89
C PRO A 44 4.45 -16.88 -9.21
N LYS A 45 3.39 -17.14 -9.99
CA LYS A 45 2.35 -16.15 -10.40
C LYS A 45 0.95 -16.66 -10.07
N SER A 46 0.08 -15.84 -9.46
CA SER A 46 -1.28 -16.10 -8.94
C SER A 46 -2.28 -15.40 -9.79
N TRP A 47 -3.50 -15.80 -9.51
CA TRP A 47 -4.65 -15.09 -9.94
C TRP A 47 -5.61 -14.80 -8.77
N THR A 48 -5.23 -14.99 -7.49
CA THR A 48 -6.11 -14.97 -6.30
C THR A 48 -7.08 -13.78 -6.25
N PHE A 49 -6.59 -12.55 -6.46
CA PHE A 49 -7.44 -11.36 -6.52
C PHE A 49 -8.27 -11.33 -7.81
N THR A 50 -7.63 -11.55 -8.98
CA THR A 50 -8.30 -11.60 -10.28
C THR A 50 -9.30 -12.75 -10.48
N SER A 51 -9.21 -13.83 -9.69
CA SER A 51 -10.15 -14.96 -9.66
C SER A 51 -11.33 -14.72 -8.72
N SER A 52 -11.25 -13.69 -7.88
CA SER A 52 -12.37 -13.15 -7.11
C SER A 52 -13.08 -12.01 -7.86
N LEU A 53 -12.58 -11.60 -9.03
CA LEU A 53 -13.29 -10.72 -9.95
C LEU A 53 -14.15 -11.55 -10.92
N PRO A 54 -15.25 -11.00 -11.47
CA PRO A 54 -16.04 -11.65 -12.51
C PRO A 54 -15.20 -11.99 -13.76
N PRO A 55 -15.45 -13.13 -14.43
CA PRO A 55 -14.67 -13.56 -15.59
C PRO A 55 -14.93 -12.68 -16.82
N ASP A 56 -13.88 -12.47 -17.61
CA ASP A 56 -13.91 -11.78 -18.92
C ASP A 56 -14.38 -12.76 -20.02
N PRO A 57 -15.39 -12.44 -20.84
CA PRO A 57 -15.83 -13.31 -21.95
C PRO A 57 -14.73 -13.66 -22.95
N ALA A 58 -13.75 -12.77 -23.19
CA ALA A 58 -12.64 -13.02 -24.10
C ALA A 58 -11.55 -13.89 -23.45
N PHE A 59 -11.38 -13.80 -22.12
CA PHE A 59 -10.37 -14.52 -21.36
C PHE A 59 -10.96 -15.07 -20.04
N PRO A 60 -11.76 -16.16 -20.09
CA PRO A 60 -12.58 -16.61 -18.96
C PRO A 60 -11.79 -17.10 -17.74
N THR A 61 -10.47 -17.24 -17.87
CA THR A 61 -9.57 -17.39 -16.72
C THR A 61 -8.34 -16.49 -16.87
N PRO A 62 -7.77 -16.00 -15.76
CA PRO A 62 -6.50 -15.27 -15.81
C PRO A 62 -5.33 -16.10 -16.39
N ALA A 63 -5.39 -17.42 -16.28
CA ALA A 63 -4.43 -18.34 -16.92
C ALA A 63 -4.57 -18.41 -18.44
N ALA A 64 -5.77 -18.22 -19.01
CA ALA A 64 -5.95 -18.06 -20.45
C ALA A 64 -5.33 -16.74 -20.92
N SER A 65 -5.62 -15.63 -20.23
CA SER A 65 -5.05 -14.32 -20.53
C SER A 65 -3.52 -14.25 -20.43
N HIS A 66 -2.91 -15.08 -19.57
CA HIS A 66 -1.45 -15.15 -19.46
C HIS A 66 -0.78 -15.83 -20.68
N LYS A 67 -1.49 -16.72 -21.38
CA LYS A 67 -0.95 -17.50 -22.50
C LYS A 67 -1.16 -16.84 -23.87
N THR A 68 -1.94 -15.78 -23.93
CA THR A 68 -2.20 -14.99 -25.15
C THR A 68 -0.94 -14.26 -25.60
N ASP A 69 -0.73 -14.17 -26.91
CA ASP A 69 0.40 -13.44 -27.47
C ASP A 69 0.27 -11.93 -27.21
N ARG A 70 1.39 -11.23 -27.10
CA ARG A 70 1.38 -9.85 -26.58
C ARG A 70 0.69 -8.85 -27.51
N ASP A 71 0.77 -9.09 -28.80
CA ASP A 71 0.20 -8.22 -29.83
C ASP A 71 -1.33 -8.39 -29.95
N ASP A 72 -1.87 -9.54 -29.49
CA ASP A 72 -3.31 -9.82 -29.40
C ASP A 72 -3.95 -9.27 -28.11
N ILE A 73 -3.15 -8.75 -27.16
CA ILE A 73 -3.66 -8.15 -25.91
C ILE A 73 -4.01 -6.68 -26.15
N GLY A 74 -5.22 -6.46 -26.66
CA GLY A 74 -5.79 -5.12 -26.84
C GLY A 74 -6.05 -4.35 -25.53
N PRO A 75 -6.36 -3.04 -25.62
CA PRO A 75 -6.71 -2.20 -24.47
C PRO A 75 -8.03 -2.68 -23.83
N ARG A 76 -7.93 -3.30 -22.66
CA ARG A 76 -9.04 -3.90 -21.92
C ARG A 76 -9.84 -2.89 -21.09
N GLN A 77 -11.17 -2.93 -21.18
CA GLN A 77 -12.01 -2.32 -20.15
C GLN A 77 -12.21 -3.28 -18.96
N VAL A 78 -11.13 -3.63 -18.25
CA VAL A 78 -11.24 -4.43 -17.03
C VAL A 78 -11.83 -3.57 -15.91
N THR A 79 -12.94 -4.04 -15.35
CA THR A 79 -13.62 -3.44 -14.20
C THR A 79 -12.70 -3.34 -12.99
N GLY A 80 -12.27 -2.11 -12.68
CA GLY A 80 -11.73 -1.74 -11.37
C GLY A 80 -10.21 -1.66 -11.25
N HIS A 81 -9.47 -2.79 -11.35
CA HIS A 81 -8.17 -2.89 -10.65
C HIS A 81 -7.04 -3.67 -11.36
N TYR A 82 -5.81 -3.39 -10.91
CA TYR A 82 -4.54 -3.97 -11.36
C TYR A 82 -3.85 -4.83 -10.27
N LEU A 83 -3.16 -5.92 -10.64
CA LEU A 83 -1.75 -6.24 -10.27
C LEU A 83 -1.26 -7.61 -10.78
N LEU A 84 0.07 -7.83 -10.78
CA LEU A 84 0.73 -9.11 -11.14
C LEU A 84 0.80 -10.08 -9.93
N GLY A 85 0.71 -11.39 -10.18
CA GLY A 85 0.36 -12.42 -9.19
C GLY A 85 1.44 -13.22 -8.40
N PHE A 86 0.98 -14.17 -7.56
CA PHE A 86 1.68 -15.30 -6.87
C PHE A 86 0.95 -16.69 -6.46
N ASP A 87 0.80 -17.77 -7.28
CA ASP A 87 -0.19 -18.91 -7.06
C ASP A 87 0.20 -19.94 -5.97
N PRO A 88 -0.71 -20.35 -5.07
CA PRO A 88 -0.40 -21.18 -3.90
C PRO A 88 -0.63 -22.71 -4.02
N LYS A 89 -0.16 -23.41 -5.08
CA LYS A 89 -0.17 -24.90 -5.11
C LYS A 89 1.12 -25.61 -5.58
N LYS A 90 2.18 -25.55 -4.76
CA LYS A 90 3.15 -26.66 -4.49
C LYS A 90 4.11 -26.31 -3.34
N ARG A 91 4.61 -27.32 -2.61
CA ARG A 91 5.20 -27.19 -1.26
C ARG A 91 6.73 -27.10 -1.23
N LYS A 92 7.29 -25.98 -0.73
CA LYS A 92 8.30 -25.92 0.36
C LYS A 92 8.69 -24.46 0.64
N ILE A 93 8.74 -24.06 1.91
CA ILE A 93 9.20 -22.74 2.36
C ILE A 93 10.54 -22.93 3.09
N LEU A 94 11.56 -22.17 2.70
CA LEU A 94 12.71 -21.90 3.57
C LEU A 94 12.30 -20.79 4.54
N SER A 95 12.23 -21.14 5.83
CA SER A 95 11.66 -20.28 6.87
C SER A 95 12.54 -19.07 7.17
N PHE A 96 11.98 -17.87 7.00
CA PHE A 96 12.44 -16.63 7.64
C PHE A 96 11.34 -16.04 8.55
N SER A 97 11.03 -16.80 9.61
CA SER A 97 10.40 -16.44 10.90
C SER A 97 9.14 -15.55 11.01
N ARG A 98 8.55 -14.99 9.94
CA ARG A 98 7.24 -14.29 9.98
C ARG A 98 6.40 -14.51 8.72
N ASN A 99 5.14 -14.93 8.88
CA ASN A 99 4.15 -15.14 7.82
C ASN A 99 3.61 -13.81 7.23
N VAL A 100 4.49 -12.94 6.71
CA VAL A 100 4.09 -11.68 6.06
C VAL A 100 4.08 -11.87 4.55
N ARG A 101 2.90 -11.70 3.93
CA ARG A 101 2.74 -11.67 2.48
C ARG A 101 3.20 -10.30 1.96
N TYR A 102 3.97 -10.33 0.86
CA TYR A 102 4.30 -9.15 0.06
C TYR A 102 3.78 -9.31 -1.36
N GLU A 103 3.37 -8.20 -1.96
CA GLU A 103 2.92 -8.08 -3.34
C GLU A 103 4.00 -7.34 -4.14
N LEU A 104 4.46 -7.93 -5.26
CA LEU A 104 5.48 -7.37 -6.13
C LEU A 104 4.84 -6.61 -7.29
N GLN A 105 5.33 -5.40 -7.58
CA GLN A 105 4.92 -4.59 -8.72
C GLN A 105 6.14 -4.11 -9.52
N LEU A 106 6.01 -4.11 -10.85
CA LEU A 106 7.01 -3.57 -11.76
C LEU A 106 6.51 -2.21 -12.30
N LYS A 107 7.14 -1.10 -11.87
CA LYS A 107 6.84 0.24 -12.40
C LYS A 107 7.67 0.47 -13.67
N GLY A 108 7.03 0.98 -14.73
CA GLY A 108 7.65 1.19 -16.04
C GLY A 108 7.66 -0.04 -16.96
N ALA A 109 6.88 -1.08 -16.64
CA ALA A 109 6.85 -2.34 -17.38
C ALA A 109 6.22 -2.27 -18.79
N GLY A 110 5.61 -1.14 -19.17
CA GLY A 110 5.00 -0.93 -20.48
C GLY A 110 3.55 -0.43 -20.42
N ILE A 111 2.93 -0.32 -21.60
CA ILE A 111 1.54 0.11 -21.75
C ILE A 111 0.59 -0.90 -21.09
N THR A 112 -0.47 -0.35 -20.51
CA THR A 112 -1.58 -1.10 -19.91
C THR A 112 -2.90 -0.41 -20.27
N PRO A 113 -4.06 -1.06 -20.07
CA PRO A 113 -5.34 -0.48 -20.50
C PRO A 113 -5.73 0.84 -19.81
N TYR A 114 -5.15 1.16 -18.65
CA TYR A 114 -5.40 2.40 -17.92
C TYR A 114 -4.19 3.35 -17.98
N SER A 115 -3.25 3.13 -18.90
CA SER A 115 -2.19 4.09 -19.24
C SER A 115 -2.74 5.37 -19.89
N ARG A 116 -4.02 5.38 -20.32
CA ARG A 116 -4.67 6.51 -21.03
C ARG A 116 -3.84 6.90 -22.26
N PHE A 117 -3.27 8.11 -22.26
CA PHE A 117 -2.42 8.64 -23.33
C PHE A 117 -0.91 8.51 -23.03
N ALA A 118 -0.53 7.89 -21.90
CA ALA A 118 0.86 7.73 -21.49
C ALA A 118 1.49 6.44 -22.03
N ASP A 119 2.81 6.46 -22.19
CA ASP A 119 3.62 5.34 -22.72
C ASP A 119 3.77 4.14 -21.77
N GLY A 120 3.29 4.23 -20.52
CA GLY A 120 3.45 3.18 -19.50
C GLY A 120 4.90 2.94 -19.05
N LYS A 121 5.84 3.80 -19.45
CA LYS A 121 7.27 3.70 -19.13
C LYS A 121 7.64 4.62 -17.97
N ALA A 122 8.67 4.24 -17.22
CA ALA A 122 9.31 5.11 -16.23
C ALA A 122 10.66 5.59 -16.77
N VAL A 123 11.04 6.83 -16.42
CA VAL A 123 12.38 7.37 -16.71
C VAL A 123 13.37 6.98 -15.61
N LEU A 124 14.66 6.88 -15.93
CA LEU A 124 15.69 6.53 -14.97
C LEU A 124 15.75 7.49 -13.78
N ARG A 125 15.62 8.81 -14.03
CA ARG A 125 15.67 9.87 -13.00
C ARG A 125 14.64 9.68 -11.89
N SER A 126 13.37 9.49 -12.24
CA SER A 126 12.30 9.23 -11.26
C SER A 126 12.44 7.85 -10.62
N SER A 127 12.92 6.86 -11.36
CA SER A 127 13.11 5.49 -10.88
C SER A 127 14.23 5.40 -9.81
N ILE A 128 15.33 6.13 -9.98
CA ILE A 128 16.38 6.28 -8.96
C ILE A 128 15.82 6.98 -7.71
N ARG A 129 15.09 8.10 -7.90
CA ARG A 129 14.49 8.85 -6.78
C ARG A 129 13.55 7.97 -5.95
N GLU A 130 12.66 7.23 -6.60
CA GLU A 130 11.73 6.29 -5.96
C GLU A 130 12.45 5.15 -5.22
N PHE A 131 13.50 4.58 -5.82
CA PHE A 131 14.31 3.54 -5.18
C PHE A 131 14.95 4.06 -3.89
N ILE A 132 15.63 5.22 -3.96
CA ILE A 132 16.35 5.81 -2.83
C ILE A 132 15.38 6.19 -1.70
N VAL A 133 14.27 6.88 -2.00
CA VAL A 133 13.35 7.35 -0.94
C VAL A 133 12.61 6.19 -0.27
N SER A 134 12.23 5.15 -1.02
CA SER A 134 11.60 3.94 -0.47
C SER A 134 12.49 3.29 0.59
N GLU A 135 13.79 3.19 0.33
CA GLU A 135 14.74 2.58 1.25
C GLU A 135 15.20 3.53 2.37
N ALA A 136 15.27 4.83 2.10
CA ALA A 136 15.57 5.86 3.10
C ALA A 136 14.47 5.97 4.17
N LEU A 137 13.19 6.04 3.77
CA LEU A 137 12.05 6.06 4.70
C LEU A 137 12.00 4.79 5.56
N ASN A 138 12.25 3.62 4.96
CA ASN A 138 12.38 2.35 5.70
C ASN A 138 13.61 2.34 6.65
N GLY A 139 14.70 3.01 6.27
CA GLY A 139 15.85 3.29 7.14
C GLY A 139 15.42 4.06 8.40
N LEU A 140 14.69 5.16 8.20
CA LEU A 140 14.09 6.01 9.23
C LEU A 140 12.90 5.37 9.99
N LYS A 141 12.53 4.12 9.68
CA LYS A 141 11.37 3.41 10.26
C LYS A 141 10.01 4.05 9.98
N ILE A 142 9.93 4.87 8.94
CA ILE A 142 8.68 5.41 8.40
C ILE A 142 8.04 4.33 7.51
N PRO A 143 6.77 3.94 7.73
CA PRO A 143 6.10 2.94 6.90
C PRO A 143 6.06 3.37 5.43
N THR A 144 6.52 2.50 4.52
CA THR A 144 6.74 2.83 3.11
C THR A 144 6.69 1.57 2.25
N THR A 145 6.28 1.71 0.99
CA THR A 145 6.61 0.72 -0.04
C THR A 145 8.13 0.59 -0.18
N ARG A 146 8.59 -0.58 -0.58
CA ARG A 146 10.01 -0.95 -0.62
C ARG A 146 10.49 -1.14 -2.04
N ALA A 147 11.77 -0.88 -2.30
CA ALA A 147 12.38 -1.07 -3.60
C ALA A 147 13.30 -2.30 -3.58
N LEU A 148 13.09 -3.23 -4.52
CA LEU A 148 13.84 -4.48 -4.64
C LEU A 148 14.97 -4.37 -5.66
N SER A 149 14.69 -3.81 -6.84
CA SER A 149 15.69 -3.62 -7.88
C SER A 149 15.35 -2.46 -8.81
N LEU A 150 16.38 -1.93 -9.45
CA LEU A 150 16.31 -0.89 -10.48
C LEU A 150 17.05 -1.41 -11.72
N THR A 151 16.37 -1.45 -12.86
CA THR A 151 16.92 -1.91 -14.14
C THR A 151 16.93 -0.78 -15.15
N LEU A 152 18.12 -0.41 -15.65
CA LEU A 152 18.29 0.52 -16.75
C LEU A 152 17.85 -0.13 -18.08
N LEU A 153 17.08 0.59 -18.89
CA LEU A 153 16.71 0.18 -20.25
C LEU A 153 17.38 1.11 -21.28
N PRO A 154 18.66 0.89 -21.64
CA PRO A 154 19.45 1.87 -22.41
C PRO A 154 18.87 2.17 -23.80
N HIS A 155 18.20 1.19 -24.41
CA HIS A 155 17.54 1.29 -25.72
C HIS A 155 16.08 1.77 -25.66
N SER A 156 15.47 1.83 -24.47
CA SER A 156 14.12 2.39 -24.31
C SER A 156 14.26 3.88 -24.05
N LYS A 157 14.02 4.71 -25.07
CA LYS A 157 13.91 6.17 -24.89
C LYS A 157 12.49 6.54 -24.48
N VAL A 158 12.37 7.49 -23.57
CA VAL A 158 11.12 7.93 -22.94
C VAL A 158 11.07 9.46 -23.03
N ARG A 159 9.98 10.02 -23.58
CA ARG A 159 9.85 11.47 -23.76
C ARG A 159 9.09 12.07 -22.58
N ARG A 160 9.72 12.98 -21.85
CA ARG A 160 9.10 13.87 -20.86
C ARG A 160 9.37 15.32 -21.29
N GLU A 161 9.87 16.18 -20.41
CA GLU A 161 10.37 17.51 -20.80
C GLU A 161 11.55 17.38 -21.78
N THR A 162 12.37 16.33 -21.58
CA THR A 162 13.48 15.93 -22.44
C THR A 162 13.40 14.44 -22.80
N LEU A 163 14.32 13.96 -23.64
CA LEU A 163 14.42 12.53 -23.97
C LEU A 163 15.31 11.82 -22.95
N GLU A 164 14.69 11.04 -22.06
CA GLU A 164 15.38 10.33 -20.98
C GLU A 164 15.53 8.83 -21.28
N PRO A 165 16.54 8.15 -20.71
CA PRO A 165 16.59 6.69 -20.71
C PRO A 165 15.48 6.11 -19.81
N GLY A 166 14.84 5.06 -20.28
CA GLY A 166 13.83 4.32 -19.53
C GLY A 166 14.44 3.44 -18.45
N ALA A 167 13.62 3.08 -17.46
CA ALA A 167 13.98 2.13 -16.42
C ALA A 167 12.75 1.34 -15.94
N ILE A 168 13.00 0.22 -15.26
CA ILE A 168 12.00 -0.53 -14.50
C ILE A 168 12.41 -0.52 -13.02
N VAL A 169 11.48 -0.20 -12.13
CA VAL A 169 11.63 -0.40 -10.68
C VAL A 169 10.80 -1.62 -10.28
N ALA A 170 11.45 -2.63 -9.71
CA ALA A 170 10.75 -3.67 -8.98
C ALA A 170 10.54 -3.19 -7.54
N ARG A 171 9.27 -3.03 -7.14
CA ARG A 171 8.85 -2.50 -5.84
C ARG A 171 7.90 -3.47 -5.15
N PHE A 172 7.92 -3.54 -3.83
CA PHE A 172 7.10 -4.47 -3.06
C PHE A 172 6.47 -3.80 -1.82
N ALA A 173 5.31 -4.31 -1.42
CA ALA A 173 4.52 -3.80 -0.29
C ALA A 173 3.65 -4.93 0.29
N GLU A 174 3.22 -4.81 1.55
CA GLU A 174 2.24 -5.73 2.15
C GLU A 174 0.87 -5.63 1.47
N SER A 175 0.52 -4.44 0.95
CA SER A 175 -0.61 -4.24 0.06
C SER A 175 -0.47 -2.98 -0.79
N TRP A 176 -0.88 -3.05 -2.05
CA TRP A 176 -0.97 -1.91 -2.97
C TRP A 176 -2.34 -1.22 -3.00
N LEU A 177 -3.30 -1.67 -2.16
CA LEU A 177 -4.64 -1.10 -2.10
C LEU A 177 -4.64 0.33 -1.53
N ARG A 178 -5.47 1.20 -2.12
CA ARG A 178 -5.49 2.65 -1.86
C ARG A 178 -6.90 3.12 -1.49
N ILE A 179 -7.03 4.33 -0.97
CA ILE A 179 -8.36 4.93 -0.71
C ILE A 179 -9.12 5.14 -2.02
N GLY A 180 -8.44 5.54 -3.11
CA GLY A 180 -9.03 5.68 -4.45
C GLY A 180 -9.64 4.38 -5.02
N THR A 181 -9.26 3.21 -4.49
CA THR A 181 -9.90 1.92 -4.79
C THR A 181 -11.38 1.92 -4.37
N PHE A 182 -11.75 2.67 -3.33
CA PHE A 182 -13.12 2.76 -2.82
C PHE A 182 -13.93 3.84 -3.54
N ASP A 183 -13.29 4.95 -3.93
CA ASP A 183 -13.95 6.06 -4.64
C ASP A 183 -14.66 5.57 -5.92
N ILE A 184 -13.99 4.71 -6.70
CA ILE A 184 -14.58 4.14 -7.93
C ILE A 184 -15.75 3.19 -7.66
N LEU A 185 -15.66 2.34 -6.62
CA LEU A 185 -16.75 1.42 -6.25
C LEU A 185 -17.97 2.18 -5.73
N ARG A 186 -17.74 3.21 -4.91
CA ARG A 186 -18.79 4.11 -4.40
C ARG A 186 -19.44 4.88 -5.54
N ALA A 187 -18.67 5.48 -6.45
CA ALA A 187 -19.19 6.26 -7.56
C ALA A 187 -20.07 5.44 -8.52
N ARG A 188 -19.84 4.13 -8.60
CA ARG A 188 -20.64 3.18 -9.40
C ARG A 188 -21.76 2.49 -8.63
N GLY A 189 -21.85 2.69 -7.31
CA GLY A 189 -22.82 2.00 -6.46
C GLY A 189 -22.57 0.50 -6.29
N GLU A 190 -21.34 0.02 -6.48
CA GLU A 190 -20.94 -1.40 -6.40
C GLU A 190 -20.83 -1.89 -4.94
N ARG A 191 -21.95 -1.84 -4.19
CA ARG A 191 -22.05 -2.07 -2.74
C ARG A 191 -21.55 -3.44 -2.29
N ASP A 192 -21.87 -4.48 -3.05
CA ASP A 192 -21.49 -5.86 -2.70
C ASP A 192 -19.98 -6.09 -2.91
N LEU A 193 -19.41 -5.55 -4.00
CA LEU A 193 -17.97 -5.59 -4.22
C LEU A 193 -17.21 -4.77 -3.17
N LEU A 194 -17.75 -3.62 -2.74
CA LEU A 194 -17.18 -2.82 -1.64
C LEU A 194 -17.15 -3.63 -0.33
N ARG A 195 -18.22 -4.37 -0.01
CA ARG A 195 -18.27 -5.31 1.14
C ARG A 195 -17.27 -6.45 1.02
N GLN A 196 -17.12 -7.03 -0.18
CA GLN A 196 -16.13 -8.09 -0.47
C GLN A 196 -14.70 -7.56 -0.31
N LEU A 197 -14.38 -6.38 -0.86
CA LEU A 197 -13.07 -5.73 -0.73
C LEU A 197 -12.71 -5.47 0.74
N CYS A 198 -13.64 -4.95 1.54
CA CYS A 198 -13.42 -4.75 2.98
C CYS A 198 -13.15 -6.06 3.71
N THR A 199 -13.87 -7.13 3.34
CA THR A 199 -13.69 -8.47 3.92
C THR A 199 -12.34 -9.05 3.54
N TYR A 200 -11.93 -8.92 2.27
CA TYR A 200 -10.60 -9.31 1.80
C TYR A 200 -9.49 -8.57 2.56
N ILE A 201 -9.61 -7.26 2.76
CA ILE A 201 -8.62 -6.47 3.49
C ILE A 201 -8.48 -6.96 4.95
N ALA A 202 -9.59 -7.10 5.68
CA ALA A 202 -9.53 -7.60 7.05
C ALA A 202 -8.86 -8.98 7.12
N GLU A 203 -9.35 -9.94 6.33
CA GLU A 203 -8.95 -11.34 6.43
C GLU A 203 -7.55 -11.61 5.85
N ASN A 204 -7.15 -10.95 4.75
CA ASN A 204 -5.94 -11.28 3.99
C ASN A 204 -4.82 -10.24 4.11
N VAL A 205 -5.17 -8.95 4.29
CA VAL A 205 -4.17 -7.86 4.39
C VAL A 205 -3.85 -7.56 5.86
N PHE A 206 -4.86 -7.54 6.74
CA PHE A 206 -4.67 -7.33 8.17
C PHE A 206 -4.65 -8.61 9.01
N GLN A 207 -4.71 -9.80 8.39
CA GLN A 207 -4.51 -11.10 9.05
C GLN A 207 -5.64 -11.52 10.01
N GLY A 208 -6.89 -11.15 9.70
CA GLY A 208 -8.09 -11.56 10.45
C GLY A 208 -8.93 -10.39 10.95
N TRP A 209 -10.10 -10.68 11.52
CA TRP A 209 -10.92 -9.65 12.19
C TRP A 209 -10.50 -9.44 13.64
N GLU A 210 -9.96 -10.49 14.24
CA GLU A 210 -9.42 -10.59 15.59
C GLU A 210 -8.11 -9.80 15.71
N SER A 211 -7.38 -9.62 14.61
CA SER A 211 -6.20 -8.75 14.59
C SER A 211 -6.54 -7.26 14.63
N LEU A 212 -7.79 -6.87 14.35
CA LEU A 212 -8.20 -5.47 14.28
C LEU A 212 -8.40 -4.86 15.69
N PRO A 213 -8.23 -3.55 15.85
CA PRO A 213 -8.28 -2.90 17.15
C PRO A 213 -9.73 -2.81 17.63
N ALA A 214 -9.97 -3.22 18.87
CA ALA A 214 -11.23 -3.05 19.58
C ALA A 214 -11.70 -1.58 19.61
N ARG A 215 -12.91 -1.35 20.11
CA ARG A 215 -13.41 -0.02 20.46
C ARG A 215 -12.50 0.63 21.50
N ASN A 216 -12.23 1.93 21.35
CA ASN A 216 -11.59 2.68 22.43
C ASN A 216 -12.63 2.95 23.52
N THR A 217 -12.33 2.55 24.75
CA THR A 217 -13.23 2.75 25.90
C THR A 217 -13.01 4.10 26.61
N ALA A 218 -11.93 4.81 26.28
CA ALA A 218 -11.62 6.12 26.82
C ALA A 218 -12.19 7.24 25.95
N ASP A 219 -13.12 8.03 26.52
CA ASP A 219 -13.74 9.19 25.87
C ASP A 219 -12.82 10.43 25.81
N ASP A 220 -11.69 10.42 26.54
CA ASP A 220 -10.68 11.51 26.53
C ASP A 220 -9.70 11.44 25.33
N GLY A 221 -9.88 10.46 24.44
CA GLY A 221 -9.04 10.24 23.27
C GLY A 221 -7.69 9.57 23.56
N ARG A 222 -7.36 9.24 24.81
CA ARG A 222 -6.16 8.46 25.14
C ARG A 222 -6.34 7.01 24.69
N VAL A 223 -5.23 6.35 24.37
CA VAL A 223 -5.19 4.95 23.94
C VAL A 223 -4.00 4.27 24.62
N ASP A 224 -4.12 4.03 25.91
CA ASP A 224 -3.06 3.44 26.74
C ASP A 224 -2.73 2.01 26.31
N LYS A 225 -3.73 1.27 25.80
CA LYS A 225 -3.58 -0.08 25.25
C LYS A 225 -4.52 -0.29 24.07
N ILE A 226 -4.00 -0.90 23.00
CA ILE A 226 -4.82 -1.35 21.87
C ILE A 226 -5.24 -2.80 22.15
N GLU A 227 -6.50 -3.00 22.49
CA GLU A 227 -7.05 -4.34 22.62
C GLU A 227 -7.38 -4.95 21.25
N ARG A 228 -7.24 -6.27 21.14
CA ARG A 228 -7.40 -7.09 19.94
C ARG A 228 -7.91 -8.47 20.40
N GLY A 229 -8.35 -9.32 19.47
CA GLY A 229 -8.97 -10.62 19.77
C GLY A 229 -10.50 -10.61 19.72
N VAL A 230 -11.11 -9.49 19.33
CA VAL A 230 -12.57 -9.34 19.25
C VAL A 230 -13.12 -10.11 18.03
N SER A 231 -14.05 -11.03 18.28
CA SER A 231 -14.68 -11.87 17.24
C SER A 231 -15.33 -11.04 16.12
N LYS A 232 -15.30 -11.57 14.89
CA LYS A 232 -15.89 -10.98 13.68
C LYS A 232 -17.35 -10.49 13.86
N ASP A 233 -18.16 -11.15 14.66
CA ASP A 233 -19.59 -10.83 14.80
C ASP A 233 -19.94 -10.08 16.10
N THR A 234 -18.95 -9.76 16.93
CA THR A 234 -19.12 -8.87 18.09
C THR A 234 -19.40 -7.43 17.63
N ILE A 235 -20.42 -6.85 18.25
CA ILE A 235 -20.75 -5.41 18.20
C ILE A 235 -20.31 -4.79 19.53
N GLU A 236 -19.66 -3.63 19.48
CA GLU A 236 -19.02 -2.96 20.62
C GLU A 236 -19.65 -1.58 20.87
N GLY A 237 -19.73 -1.14 22.13
CA GLY A 237 -20.24 0.20 22.49
C GLY A 237 -21.70 0.22 22.93
N PRO A 238 -22.20 1.37 23.43
CA PRO A 238 -23.55 1.53 23.94
C PRO A 238 -24.57 1.75 22.82
N ASP A 239 -25.84 1.56 23.15
CA ASP A 239 -26.99 1.76 22.25
C ASP A 239 -26.93 3.13 21.54
N GLY A 240 -27.11 3.12 20.22
CA GLY A 240 -27.02 4.30 19.35
C GLY A 240 -25.60 4.73 18.95
N LEU A 241 -24.55 4.17 19.57
CA LEU A 241 -23.13 4.36 19.21
C LEU A 241 -22.43 3.01 18.96
N GLU A 242 -23.18 2.03 18.46
CA GLU A 242 -22.70 0.67 18.28
C GLU A 242 -21.72 0.55 17.10
N GLU A 243 -20.62 -0.15 17.34
CA GLU A 243 -19.54 -0.33 16.40
C GLU A 243 -19.43 -1.79 15.96
N ASN A 244 -19.40 -2.02 14.66
CA ASN A 244 -19.23 -3.36 14.11
C ASN A 244 -17.79 -3.56 13.58
N ARG A 245 -17.51 -4.76 13.06
CA ARG A 245 -16.21 -5.14 12.50
C ARG A 245 -15.65 -4.18 11.43
N PHE A 246 -16.49 -3.53 10.63
CA PHE A 246 -16.07 -2.56 9.62
C PHE A 246 -15.64 -1.23 10.25
N THR A 247 -16.18 -0.87 11.41
CA THR A 247 -15.68 0.24 12.24
C THR A 247 -14.26 -0.04 12.72
N ARG A 248 -13.98 -1.27 13.19
CA ARG A 248 -12.61 -1.70 13.56
C ARG A 248 -11.64 -1.70 12.38
N LEU A 249 -12.09 -2.12 11.21
CA LEU A 249 -11.31 -2.05 9.96
C LEU A 249 -10.93 -0.60 9.62
N TYR A 250 -11.91 0.31 9.61
CA TYR A 250 -11.68 1.74 9.38
C TYR A 250 -10.71 2.33 10.42
N ARG A 251 -10.89 1.97 11.71
CA ARG A 251 -9.99 2.38 12.81
C ARG A 251 -8.54 1.96 12.59
N GLU A 252 -8.27 0.72 12.14
CA GLU A 252 -6.89 0.28 11.86
C GLU A 252 -6.27 1.08 10.71
N ILE A 253 -7.03 1.35 9.63
CA ILE A 253 -6.58 2.16 8.48
C ILE A 253 -6.26 3.60 8.92
N VAL A 254 -7.15 4.22 9.70
CA VAL A 254 -6.95 5.57 10.28
C VAL A 254 -5.71 5.61 11.17
N ARG A 255 -5.57 4.66 12.11
CA ARG A 255 -4.43 4.60 13.04
C ARG A 255 -3.09 4.43 12.33
N ARG A 256 -3.05 3.66 11.24
CA ARG A 256 -1.85 3.46 10.42
C ARG A 256 -1.46 4.74 9.68
N ASN A 257 -2.40 5.34 8.97
CA ASN A 257 -2.17 6.59 8.24
C ASN A 257 -1.78 7.75 9.18
N ALA A 258 -2.43 7.86 10.35
CA ALA A 258 -2.09 8.86 11.38
C ALA A 258 -0.64 8.71 11.88
N LYS A 259 -0.16 7.48 12.14
CA LYS A 259 1.23 7.23 12.53
C LYS A 259 2.22 7.59 11.42
N THR A 260 1.91 7.25 10.17
CA THR A 260 2.80 7.52 9.03
C THR A 260 2.91 9.01 8.73
N VAL A 261 1.79 9.75 8.72
CA VAL A 261 1.85 11.21 8.51
C VAL A 261 2.49 11.94 9.70
N ALA A 262 2.28 11.48 10.94
CA ALA A 262 3.00 12.01 12.10
C ALA A 262 4.52 11.80 11.98
N ALA A 263 4.96 10.65 11.45
CA ALA A 263 6.37 10.40 11.17
C ALA A 263 6.90 11.26 10.01
N TRP A 264 6.10 11.56 8.97
CA TRP A 264 6.49 12.53 7.93
C TRP A 264 6.76 13.92 8.50
N GLN A 265 5.89 14.39 9.40
CA GLN A 265 6.11 15.66 10.10
C GLN A 265 7.37 15.59 10.99
N ALA A 266 7.53 14.54 11.80
CA ALA A 266 8.69 14.40 12.68
C ALA A 266 10.06 14.38 11.95
N TYR A 267 10.08 13.92 10.69
CA TYR A 267 11.30 13.82 9.86
C TYR A 267 11.32 14.79 8.68
N ALA A 268 10.49 15.84 8.70
CA ALA A 268 10.46 16.88 7.66
C ALA A 268 10.27 16.35 6.22
N PHE A 269 9.56 15.23 6.04
CA PHE A 269 9.28 14.63 4.74
C PHE A 269 7.99 15.20 4.14
N THR A 270 8.02 15.53 2.84
CA THR A 270 6.86 16.01 2.07
C THR A 270 6.65 15.14 0.84
N ASN A 271 5.48 14.50 0.75
CA ASN A 271 5.15 13.58 -0.34
C ASN A 271 4.87 14.29 -1.68
N GLY A 272 4.18 15.44 -1.63
CA GLY A 272 3.89 16.31 -2.78
C GLY A 272 2.63 15.98 -3.61
N VAL A 273 2.09 14.76 -3.57
CA VAL A 273 0.86 14.39 -4.32
C VAL A 273 -0.04 13.46 -3.50
N LEU A 274 -0.77 14.02 -2.53
CA LEU A 274 -1.59 13.25 -1.58
C LEU A 274 -3.07 13.14 -2.01
N ASN A 275 -3.31 12.72 -3.25
CA ASN A 275 -4.63 12.30 -3.70
C ASN A 275 -5.11 11.01 -2.97
N THR A 276 -6.40 10.68 -3.05
CA THR A 276 -6.96 9.45 -2.46
C THR A 276 -6.38 8.17 -3.10
N ASP A 277 -6.11 8.19 -4.41
CA ASP A 277 -5.44 7.10 -5.13
C ASP A 277 -3.97 6.94 -4.73
N ASN A 278 -3.32 7.96 -4.15
CA ASN A 278 -1.97 7.89 -3.59
C ASN A 278 -1.94 7.62 -2.06
N THR A 279 -3.09 7.37 -1.43
CA THR A 279 -3.14 7.08 0.02
C THR A 279 -3.35 5.58 0.27
N SER A 280 -2.37 4.90 0.87
CA SER A 280 -2.41 3.47 1.15
C SER A 280 -3.38 3.11 2.29
N ILE A 281 -4.19 2.06 2.11
CA ILE A 281 -5.02 1.53 3.21
C ILE A 281 -4.17 0.86 4.32
N PHE A 282 -2.96 0.40 3.98
CA PHE A 282 -2.03 -0.17 4.95
C PHE A 282 -1.25 0.90 5.72
N GLY A 283 -1.41 2.18 5.33
CA GLY A 283 -0.68 3.34 5.87
C GLY A 283 0.77 3.42 5.41
N LEU A 284 1.10 2.90 4.23
CA LEU A 284 2.43 3.02 3.63
C LEU A 284 2.58 4.34 2.87
N SER A 285 3.76 4.97 2.99
CA SER A 285 4.26 5.95 2.02
C SER A 285 4.41 5.29 0.66
N ILE A 286 3.82 5.86 -0.39
CA ILE A 286 3.65 5.22 -1.70
C ILE A 286 3.68 6.27 -2.83
N ASP A 287 3.96 5.81 -4.06
CA ASP A 287 3.93 6.57 -5.31
C ASP A 287 4.69 7.90 -5.28
N PHE A 288 5.99 7.75 -5.02
CA PHE A 288 6.97 8.82 -5.02
C PHE A 288 7.11 9.50 -6.39
N GLY A 289 6.45 10.66 -6.54
CA GLY A 289 6.63 11.59 -7.65
C GLY A 289 7.50 12.79 -7.21
N PRO A 290 6.95 14.02 -7.18
CA PRO A 290 7.65 15.20 -6.67
C PRO A 290 7.64 15.20 -5.12
N PHE A 291 8.42 14.33 -4.48
CA PHE A 291 8.66 14.37 -3.04
C PHE A 291 9.92 15.17 -2.69
N ALA A 292 10.05 15.60 -1.44
CA ALA A 292 11.33 16.08 -0.86
C ALA A 292 11.39 15.85 0.66
N PHE A 293 12.60 15.88 1.21
CA PHE A 293 12.83 16.25 2.60
C PHE A 293 13.10 17.75 2.65
N LEU A 294 12.72 18.44 3.73
CA LEU A 294 13.06 19.86 3.89
C LEU A 294 14.54 20.01 4.25
N ASP A 295 15.31 20.73 3.43
CA ASP A 295 16.67 21.16 3.77
C ASP A 295 16.62 22.32 4.78
N ASN A 296 15.78 23.32 4.50
CA ASN A 296 15.44 24.41 5.41
C ASN A 296 13.98 24.26 5.84
N PHE A 297 13.68 24.50 7.13
CA PHE A 297 12.30 24.41 7.63
C PHE A 297 11.45 25.57 7.10
N ASP A 298 10.59 25.27 6.12
CA ASP A 298 9.46 26.11 5.71
C ASP A 298 8.16 25.30 5.83
N PRO A 299 7.21 25.71 6.70
CA PRO A 299 5.96 24.99 6.85
C PRO A 299 5.10 25.01 5.58
N ASN A 300 5.24 26.01 4.72
CA ASN A 300 4.43 26.20 3.52
C ASN A 300 5.04 25.54 2.27
N TYR A 301 6.25 24.98 2.37
CA TYR A 301 6.95 24.35 1.25
C TYR A 301 6.13 23.22 0.62
N THR A 302 6.03 23.23 -0.71
CA THR A 302 5.55 22.09 -1.49
C THR A 302 6.60 21.71 -2.56
N PRO A 303 6.99 20.43 -2.66
CA PRO A 303 7.92 19.96 -3.70
C PRO A 303 7.28 19.83 -5.09
N ASN A 304 5.96 19.97 -5.18
CA ASN A 304 5.20 19.87 -6.42
C ASN A 304 4.98 21.25 -7.05
N HIS A 305 5.55 21.49 -8.23
CA HIS A 305 5.44 22.78 -8.93
C HIS A 305 4.02 23.08 -9.42
N ASP A 306 3.18 22.06 -9.61
CA ASP A 306 1.77 22.21 -10.00
C ASP A 306 0.85 22.53 -8.80
N ASP A 307 1.35 22.44 -7.57
CA ASP A 307 0.57 22.67 -6.34
C ASP A 307 0.53 24.17 -5.94
N HIS A 308 0.08 25.02 -6.87
CA HIS A 308 0.00 26.48 -6.67
C HIS A 308 -0.86 26.90 -5.46
N MET A 309 -1.80 26.05 -5.04
CA MET A 309 -2.67 26.28 -3.88
C MET A 309 -2.07 25.76 -2.57
N LEU A 310 -0.84 25.24 -2.59
CA LEU A 310 -0.13 24.66 -1.44
C LEU A 310 -0.95 23.57 -0.70
N ARG A 311 -1.80 22.84 -1.44
CA ARG A 311 -2.69 21.81 -0.91
C ARG A 311 -1.89 20.67 -0.28
N TYR A 312 -0.76 20.32 -0.89
CA TYR A 312 0.14 19.24 -0.45
C TYR A 312 1.43 19.76 0.19
N SER A 313 1.45 21.04 0.58
CA SER A 313 2.53 21.61 1.38
C SER A 313 2.76 20.86 2.68
N TYR A 314 3.99 20.95 3.20
CA TYR A 314 4.45 20.22 4.38
C TYR A 314 3.46 20.28 5.55
N ARG A 315 3.00 21.48 5.93
CA ARG A 315 2.00 21.73 7.00
C ARG A 315 0.63 21.10 6.76
N ASN A 316 0.23 20.92 5.51
CA ASN A 316 -1.13 20.52 5.14
C ASN A 316 -1.26 19.00 4.99
N GLN A 317 -0.15 18.24 4.95
CA GLN A 317 -0.18 16.78 4.84
C GLN A 317 -1.08 16.09 5.89
N PRO A 318 -1.07 16.46 7.20
CA PRO A 318 -1.98 15.86 8.19
C PRO A 318 -3.45 16.10 7.85
N THR A 319 -3.80 17.33 7.47
CA THR A 319 -5.17 17.74 7.09
C THR A 319 -5.65 17.02 5.83
N VAL A 320 -4.77 16.84 4.84
CA VAL A 320 -5.09 16.10 3.61
C VAL A 320 -5.28 14.61 3.87
N ILE A 321 -4.41 13.99 4.67
CA ILE A 321 -4.57 12.58 5.06
C ILE A 321 -5.87 12.39 5.85
N TRP A 322 -6.21 13.31 6.75
CA TRP A 322 -7.51 13.31 7.43
C TRP A 322 -8.68 13.41 6.43
N TRP A 323 -8.62 14.33 5.47
CA TRP A 323 -9.66 14.48 4.45
C TRP A 323 -9.81 13.23 3.57
N ASN A 324 -8.71 12.59 3.17
CA ASN A 324 -8.71 11.32 2.44
C ASN A 324 -9.35 10.19 3.27
N LEU A 325 -9.07 10.13 4.58
CA LEU A 325 -9.72 9.19 5.50
C LEU A 325 -11.23 9.47 5.63
N VAL A 326 -11.67 10.73 5.64
CA VAL A 326 -13.10 11.06 5.58
C VAL A 326 -13.75 10.57 4.28
N ARG A 327 -13.09 10.67 3.11
CA ARG A 327 -13.60 10.09 1.85
C ARG A 327 -13.76 8.57 1.93
N LEU A 328 -12.80 7.88 2.58
CA LEU A 328 -12.91 6.45 2.88
C LEU A 328 -14.11 6.16 3.80
N GLY A 329 -14.28 6.94 4.86
CA GLY A 329 -15.40 6.83 5.80
C GLY A 329 -16.77 6.96 5.12
N GLU A 330 -16.93 7.92 4.20
CA GLU A 330 -18.14 8.06 3.38
C GLU A 330 -18.41 6.83 2.51
N SER A 331 -17.36 6.20 1.98
CA SER A 331 -17.47 4.97 1.19
C SER A 331 -17.84 3.75 2.03
N LEU A 332 -17.45 3.74 3.32
CA LEU A 332 -17.73 2.67 4.27
C LEU A 332 -19.03 2.86 5.08
N GLY A 333 -19.75 3.99 4.91
CA GLY A 333 -20.87 4.38 5.78
C GLY A 333 -21.96 3.30 5.93
N GLU A 334 -22.38 2.67 4.82
CA GLU A 334 -23.37 1.58 4.84
C GLU A 334 -22.86 0.25 5.44
N LEU A 335 -21.55 0.11 5.60
CA LEU A 335 -20.93 -1.04 6.27
C LEU A 335 -20.73 -0.79 7.77
N ILE A 336 -20.39 0.44 8.14
CA ILE A 336 -20.13 0.86 9.53
C ILE A 336 -21.43 1.02 10.32
N ALA A 337 -22.48 1.60 9.71
CA ALA A 337 -23.76 1.80 10.39
C ALA A 337 -24.40 0.46 10.82
N PRO A 338 -24.86 0.31 12.07
CA PRO A 338 -25.69 -0.81 12.46
C PRO A 338 -26.95 -0.85 11.59
N ARG A 339 -27.26 -2.00 10.97
CA ARG A 339 -28.58 -2.18 10.37
C ARG A 339 -29.61 -2.15 11.50
N ARG A 340 -30.27 -0.99 11.70
CA ARG A 340 -31.52 -0.91 12.47
C ARG A 340 -32.42 -2.04 11.98
N ARG A 341 -32.66 -3.04 12.84
CA ARG A 341 -33.70 -4.05 12.61
C ARG A 341 -35.01 -3.28 12.45
N ARG A 342 -35.54 -3.22 11.23
CA ARG A 342 -36.95 -2.83 11.02
C ARG A 342 -37.80 -3.92 11.67
N GLN A 343 -38.11 -3.76 12.96
CA GLN A 343 -39.14 -4.53 13.63
C GLN A 343 -40.44 -4.30 12.86
N HIS A 344 -40.80 -5.25 12.00
CA HIS A 344 -42.14 -5.34 11.45
C HIS A 344 -43.06 -5.93 12.51
N SER A 345 -43.26 -5.18 13.60
CA SER A 345 -44.33 -5.41 14.56
C SER A 345 -45.66 -4.97 13.93
N ILE A 346 -46.05 -5.65 12.84
CA ILE A 346 -47.42 -5.58 12.32
C ILE A 346 -48.29 -6.32 13.35
N HIS A 347 -48.72 -5.57 14.36
CA HIS A 347 -49.80 -5.96 15.25
C HIS A 347 -51.09 -6.04 14.43
N ARG A 348 -51.33 -7.19 13.80
CA ARG A 348 -52.67 -7.60 13.39
C ARG A 348 -53.50 -7.87 14.65
N ARG A 349 -53.96 -6.81 15.31
CA ARG A 349 -55.13 -6.88 16.18
C ARG A 349 -56.33 -7.19 15.29
N ARG A 350 -56.69 -8.47 15.19
CA ARG A 350 -58.07 -8.89 14.95
C ARG A 350 -58.59 -9.42 16.28
N SER A 351 -59.42 -8.60 16.92
CA SER A 351 -60.34 -9.03 17.97
C SER A 351 -61.41 -9.96 17.35
N PRO A 352 -62.11 -10.78 18.15
CA PRO A 352 -62.74 -12.01 17.67
C PRO A 352 -63.92 -11.81 16.70
#